data_AF-A0A501WS08-F1
#
_entry.id   AF-A0A501WS08-F1
#
_cell.length_a   1.000
_cell.length_b   1.000
_cell.length_c   1.000
_cell.angle_alpha   90.00
_cell.angle_beta   90.00
_cell.angle_gamma   90.00
#
_symmetry.space_group_name_H-M   'P 1'
#
loop_
_entity.id
_entity.type
_entity.pdbx_description
1 polymer ?
#
loop_
_entity_poly.entity_id
_entity_poly.type
_entity_poly.pdbx_seq_one_letter_code
_entity_poly.pdbx_strand_id
1 'polypeptide(L)' 'MLYQTIRVSSCVSIQGEFVESLANGDVLVRDGRKLYRGQPIRRGDRSFSAGIVRPIQPASAPEAV' A
#
# COMPACT_ATOMS: atom_id res chain seq x y z
N MET A 1 -3.03 6.26 -18.98
CA MET A 1 -2.72 4.98 -18.30
C MET A 1 -3.08 5.12 -16.84
N LEU A 2 -3.84 4.16 -16.29
CA LEU A 2 -4.27 4.19 -14.89
C LEU A 2 -3.33 3.32 -14.06
N TYR A 3 -2.71 3.88 -13.04
CA TYR A 3 -1.91 3.14 -12.08
C TYR A 3 -2.71 2.87 -10.83
N GLN A 4 -2.64 1.63 -10.34
CA GLN A 4 -3.31 1.19 -9.13
C GLN A 4 -2.31 0.46 -8.24
N THR A 5 -2.38 0.73 -6.94
CA THR A 5 -1.64 -0.04 -5.94
C THR A 5 -2.52 -1.14 -5.41
N ILE A 6 -1.98 -2.36 -5.38
CA ILE A 6 -2.60 -3.54 -4.81
C ILE A 6 -1.77 -4.06 -3.63
N ARG A 7 -2.45 -4.66 -2.66
CA ARG A 7 -1.85 -5.43 -1.58
C ARG A 7 -1.84 -6.90 -1.98
N VAL A 8 -0.63 -7.47 -2.13
CA VAL A 8 -0.40 -8.90 -2.45
C VAL A 8 -0.18 -9.73 -1.19
N SER A 9 0.32 -9.13 -0.12
CA SER A 9 0.48 -9.79 1.19
C SER A 9 0.32 -8.77 2.33
N SER A 10 0.41 -9.23 3.59
CA SER A 10 0.32 -8.35 4.77
C SER A 10 1.36 -7.22 4.78
N CYS A 11 2.54 -7.45 4.19
CA CYS A 11 3.66 -6.50 4.20
C CYS A 11 4.12 -6.05 2.81
N VAL A 12 3.52 -6.56 1.74
CA VAL A 12 3.93 -6.24 0.36
C VAL A 12 2.77 -5.60 -0.39
N SER A 13 3.07 -4.44 -0.97
CA SER A 13 2.19 -3.73 -1.90
C SER A 13 2.93 -3.50 -3.21
N ILE A 14 2.20 -3.57 -4.33
CA ILE A 14 2.75 -3.40 -5.68
C ILE A 14 1.93 -2.31 -6.38
N GLN A 15 2.63 -1.37 -7.02
CA GLN A 15 2.02 -0.39 -7.91
C GLN A 15 2.25 -0.83 -9.36
N GLY A 16 1.19 -0.84 -10.16
CA GLY A 16 1.27 -1.20 -11.56
C GLY A 16 0.13 -0.61 -12.38
N GLU A 17 0.19 -0.83 -13.69
CA GLU A 17 -0.87 -0.44 -14.61
C GLU A 17 -2.10 -1.32 -14.40
N PHE A 18 -3.27 -0.71 -14.24
CA PHE A 18 -4.52 -1.43 -14.10
C PHE A 18 -4.83 -2.23 -15.38
N VAL A 19 -5.08 -3.52 -15.21
CA VAL A 19 -5.49 -4.40 -16.32
C VAL A 19 -6.99 -4.68 -16.23
N GLU A 20 -7.43 -5.25 -15.11
CA GLU A 20 -8.85 -5.60 -14.91
C GLU A 20 -9.21 -5.76 -13.43
N SER A 21 -10.51 -5.66 -13.15
CA SER A 21 -11.12 -6.04 -11.87
C SER A 21 -11.67 -7.46 -11.96
N LEU A 22 -11.33 -8.29 -10.98
CA LEU A 22 -11.81 -9.67 -10.91
C LEU A 22 -13.13 -9.75 -10.14
N ALA A 23 -13.93 -10.79 -10.42
CA ALA A 23 -15.25 -10.98 -9.80
C ALA A 23 -15.22 -11.10 -8.27
N ASN A 24 -14.07 -11.46 -7.70
CA ASN A 24 -13.88 -11.58 -6.25
C ASN A 24 -13.47 -10.28 -5.56
N GLY A 25 -13.37 -9.17 -6.29
CA GLY A 25 -12.97 -7.86 -5.77
C GLY A 25 -11.47 -7.58 -5.77
N ASP A 26 -10.64 -8.55 -6.19
CA ASP A 26 -9.23 -8.29 -6.46
C ASP A 26 -9.05 -7.50 -7.76
N VAL A 27 -7.86 -6.92 -7.91
CA VAL A 27 -7.44 -6.23 -9.12
C VAL A 27 -6.17 -6.89 -9.65
N LEU A 28 -6.10 -7.01 -10.98
CA LEU A 28 -4.90 -7.40 -11.69
C LEU A 28 -4.16 -6.15 -12.17
N VAL A 29 -2.87 -6.05 -11.83
CA VAL A 29 -1.99 -4.97 -12.29
C VAL A 29 -0.80 -5.53 -13.05
N ARG A 30 -0.28 -4.74 -13.99
CA ARG A 30 0.94 -5.05 -14.74
C ARG A 30 2.08 -4.15 -14.29
N ASP A 31 3.20 -4.76 -13.89
CA ASP A 31 4.47 -4.09 -13.61
C ASP A 31 5.51 -4.60 -14.61
N GLY A 32 5.77 -3.78 -15.63
CA GLY A 32 6.58 -4.16 -16.79
C GLY A 32 6.02 -5.39 -17.51
N ARG A 33 6.68 -6.54 -17.30
CA ARG A 33 6.33 -7.84 -17.92
C ARG A 33 5.60 -8.80 -16.98
N LYS A 34 5.42 -8.44 -15.70
CA LYS A 34 4.79 -9.30 -14.70
C LYS A 34 3.39 -8.82 -14.39
N LEU A 35 2.49 -9.77 -14.20
CA LEU A 35 1.12 -9.54 -13.72
C LEU A 35 1.05 -9.93 -12.25
N TYR A 36 0.43 -9.06 -11.46
CA TYR A 36 0.20 -9.27 -10.04
C TYR A 36 -1.27 -9.10 -9.72
N ARG A 37 -1.79 -10.00 -8.89
CA ARG A 37 -3.18 -9.97 -8.40
C ARG A 37 -3.18 -9.64 -6.92
N GLY A 38 -4.06 -8.75 -6.49
CA GLY A 38 -4.20 -8.45 -5.06
C GLY A 38 -5.36 -7.51 -4.78
N GLN A 39 -5.52 -7.17 -3.50
CA GLN A 39 -6.59 -6.31 -3.05
C GLN A 39 -6.26 -4.85 -3.38
N PRO A 40 -7.15 -4.09 -4.05
CA PRO A 40 -6.89 -2.69 -4.34
C PRO A 40 -6.83 -1.88 -3.04
N ILE A 41 -5.80 -1.05 -2.89
CA ILE A 41 -5.70 -0.12 -1.77
C ILE A 41 -6.47 1.14 -2.13
N ARG A 42 -7.65 1.36 -1.53
CA ARG A 42 -8.45 2.57 -1.75
C ARG A 42 -8.07 3.65 -0.73
N ARG A 43 -8.06 4.92 -1.15
CA ARG A 43 -7.97 6.03 -0.19
C ARG A 43 -9.21 5.99 0.72
N GLY A 44 -9.02 5.58 1.97
CA GLY A 44 -10.09 5.38 2.94
C GLY A 44 -10.24 3.95 3.46
N ASP A 45 -9.51 2.97 2.89
CA ASP A 45 -9.41 1.63 3.47
C ASP A 45 -8.65 1.71 4.81
N ARG A 46 -9.41 1.91 5.90
CA ARG A 46 -8.94 1.73 7.28
C ARG A 46 -8.64 0.26 7.62
N SER A 47 -8.68 -0.63 6.63
CA SER A 47 -8.36 -2.05 6.76
C SER A 47 -6.85 -2.32 6.89
N PHE A 48 -6.02 -1.29 6.85
CA PHE A 48 -4.80 -1.32 7.65
C PHE A 48 -5.22 -1.03 9.08
N SER A 49 -5.21 -2.06 9.94
CA SER A 49 -4.80 -1.85 11.33
C SER A 49 -3.34 -1.39 11.28
N ALA A 50 -3.12 -0.16 10.82
CA ALA A 50 -2.01 0.64 11.25
C ALA A 50 -2.23 0.74 12.76
N GLY A 51 -1.67 -0.23 13.48
CA GLY A 51 -1.49 -0.09 14.92
C GLY A 51 -0.92 1.30 15.09
N ILE A 52 -1.67 2.14 15.78
CA ILE A 52 -1.44 3.58 15.99
C ILE A 52 0.06 3.87 15.83
N VAL A 53 0.48 4.35 14.66
CA VAL A 53 1.86 4.80 14.48
C VAL A 53 1.92 6.09 15.28
N ARG A 54 2.28 5.97 16.55
CA ARG A 54 2.56 7.12 17.39
C ARG A 54 3.68 7.90 16.68
N PRO A 55 3.50 9.20 16.43
CA PRO A 55 4.59 10.03 15.97
C PRO A 55 5.76 9.84 16.94
N ILE A 56 6.92 9.44 16.43
CA ILE A 56 8.15 9.43 17.21
C ILE A 56 8.45 10.90 17.47
N GLN A 57 8.21 11.39 18.70
CA GLN A 57 8.64 12.73 19.07
C GLN A 57 10.17 12.75 18.99
N PRO A 58 10.78 13.68 18.24
CA PRO A 58 12.23 13.82 18.24
C PRO A 58 12.68 14.07 19.68
N ALA A 59 13.58 13.23 20.18
CA ALA A 59 14.17 13.42 21.50
C ALA A 59 14.85 14.79 21.51
N SER A 60 14.41 15.67 22.41
CA SER A 60 15.02 16.98 22.62
C SER A 60 16.53 16.79 22.75
N ALA A 61 17.29 17.49 21.91
CA ALA A 61 18.75 17.48 21.96
C ALA A 61 19.22 17.85 23.38
N PRO A 62 20.25 17.19 23.94
CA PRO A 62 20.82 17.64 25.19
C PRO A 62 21.39 19.04 24.99
N GLU A 63 20.90 20.01 25.77
CA GLU A 63 21.55 21.31 25.91
C GLU A 63 23.01 21.07 26.31
N ALA A 64 23.93 21.50 25.45
CA ALA A 64 25.34 21.55 25.74
C ALA A 64 25.57 22.63 26.80
N VAL A 65 26.08 22.22 27.97
CA VAL A 65 26.58 23.12 29.01
C VAL A 65 28.07 23.39 28.80
#